data_AF-A0A7K9D921-F1
#
_entry.id   AF-A0A7K9D921-F1
#
_cell.length_a   1.000
_cell.length_b   1.000
_cell.length_c   1.000
_cell.angle_alpha   90.00
_cell.angle_beta   90.00
_cell.angle_gamma   90.00
#
_symmetry.space_group_name_H-M   'P 1'
#
loop_
_entity.id
_entity.type
_entity.pdbx_description
1 polymer ?
#
loop_
_entity_poly.entity_id
_entity_poly.type
_entity_poly.pdbx_seq_one_letter_code
_entity_poly.pdbx_strand_id
1 'polypeptide(L)'
;NEIHIEPLSSGILCSQVDSSHKSSAKRTCKDEDFFHSFHSAFKRQLKSKRAKLNSSPAGPAMTVDQERMTEFKKLEKKLSLLKNCCCKNQKYNVLVTVLHPCHIKEIQLKTRPKSSCKVPVATIVVIDQSETERKVVLWHGAAFWSLTVFPGDVVLLTDVMMYENLWYGEIMLQSTFTSQLLNLG
;
A
#
# COMPACT_ATOMS: atom_id res chain seq x y z
N ASN A 1 -29.87 37.34 22.32
CA ASN A 1 -29.41 35.95 22.47
C ASN A 1 -27.98 35.85 22.01
N GLU A 2 -27.05 35.95 22.94
CA GLU A 2 -25.61 35.83 22.69
C GLU A 2 -25.16 34.53 23.37
N ILE A 3 -24.59 33.60 22.61
CA ILE A 3 -24.20 32.27 23.11
C ILE A 3 -22.73 32.33 23.49
N HIS A 4 -22.45 32.28 24.79
CA HIS A 4 -21.11 32.20 25.33
C HIS A 4 -20.69 30.74 25.48
N ILE A 5 -19.60 30.33 24.84
CA ILE A 5 -19.06 28.96 24.93
C ILE A 5 -17.76 29.02 25.73
N GLU A 6 -17.77 28.45 26.93
CA GLU A 6 -16.56 28.25 27.73
C GLU A 6 -15.96 26.85 27.48
N PRO A 7 -14.63 26.73 27.32
CA PRO A 7 -13.98 25.43 27.20
C PRO A 7 -13.80 24.77 28.57
N LEU A 8 -14.43 23.63 28.77
CA LEU A 8 -14.23 22.78 29.95
C LEU A 8 -12.90 22.00 29.81
N SER A 9 -11.83 22.46 30.47
CA SER A 9 -10.58 21.71 30.55
C SER A 9 -10.62 20.72 31.73
N SER A 10 -11.02 19.47 31.51
CA SER A 10 -10.80 18.36 32.45
C SER A 10 -11.02 17.00 31.77
N GLY A 11 -9.93 16.28 31.49
CA GLY A 11 -9.99 14.96 30.85
C GLY A 11 -8.65 14.26 30.64
N ILE A 12 -7.89 14.13 31.74
CA ILE A 12 -6.77 13.23 32.10
C ILE A 12 -6.14 12.35 30.99
N LEU A 13 -4.84 12.55 30.74
CA LEU A 13 -3.93 11.66 30.00
C LEU A 13 -3.59 10.41 30.83
N CYS A 14 -3.90 9.22 30.32
CA CYS A 14 -3.46 7.96 30.92
C CYS A 14 -2.08 7.55 30.41
N SER A 15 -1.02 8.02 31.08
CA SER A 15 0.31 7.41 30.98
C SER A 15 0.94 7.28 32.36
N GLN A 16 1.59 6.13 32.58
CA GLN A 16 2.43 5.72 33.72
C GLN A 16 1.71 5.09 34.92
N VAL A 17 1.97 3.79 35.08
CA VAL A 17 1.94 3.12 36.38
C VAL A 17 3.33 2.52 36.58
N ASP A 18 4.18 3.27 37.28
CA ASP A 18 5.27 2.71 38.07
C ASP A 18 4.71 2.40 39.46
N SER A 19 4.83 1.14 39.90
CA SER A 19 4.70 0.79 41.31
C SER A 19 5.88 -0.08 41.71
N SER A 20 6.84 0.56 42.36
CA SER A 20 7.92 -0.06 43.12
C SER A 20 7.38 -0.80 44.35
N HIS A 21 7.88 -1.99 44.66
CA HIS A 21 8.15 -2.39 46.05
C HIS A 21 9.33 -3.39 46.14
N LYS A 22 10.12 -3.17 47.19
CA LYS A 22 11.47 -3.64 47.51
C LYS A 22 11.56 -5.13 47.87
N SER A 23 12.67 -5.78 47.53
CA SER A 23 13.38 -6.71 48.43
C SER A 23 14.89 -6.68 48.21
N SER A 24 15.63 -6.95 49.28
CA SER A 24 16.99 -6.51 49.58
C SER A 24 18.09 -7.55 49.30
N ALA A 25 19.24 -7.04 48.81
CA ALA A 25 20.64 -7.42 49.05
C ALA A 25 21.17 -8.85 48.80
N LYS A 26 22.19 -8.96 47.93
CA LYS A 26 23.62 -9.17 48.29
C LYS A 26 24.52 -9.17 47.04
N ARG A 27 25.63 -8.43 47.11
CA ARG A 27 26.75 -8.46 46.15
C ARG A 27 27.64 -9.68 46.41
N THR A 28 28.10 -10.35 45.36
CA THR A 28 29.51 -10.74 45.16
C THR A 28 29.77 -10.88 43.65
N CYS A 29 30.84 -10.24 43.15
CA CYS A 29 31.33 -10.29 41.78
C CYS A 29 32.60 -11.16 41.74
N LYS A 30 32.69 -12.08 40.75
CA LYS A 30 33.89 -12.59 40.03
C LYS A 30 33.39 -13.43 38.83
N ASP A 31 33.65 -13.02 37.58
CA ASP A 31 34.80 -13.38 36.70
C ASP A 31 34.69 -14.84 36.20
N GLU A 32 34.68 -15.19 34.90
CA GLU A 32 35.34 -14.62 33.71
C GLU A 32 34.64 -14.97 32.38
N ASP A 33 34.95 -14.14 31.38
CA ASP A 33 35.16 -14.35 29.93
C ASP A 33 34.12 -15.04 29.01
N PHE A 34 33.64 -14.30 27.99
CA PHE A 34 34.38 -14.15 26.72
C PHE A 34 33.84 -12.94 25.92
N PHE A 35 34.74 -11.98 25.64
CA PHE A 35 34.58 -10.85 24.71
C PHE A 35 34.72 -11.37 23.25
N HIS A 36 34.27 -10.71 22.17
CA HIS A 36 34.73 -9.40 21.73
C HIS A 36 33.77 -8.73 20.72
N SER A 37 33.27 -7.54 21.10
CA SER A 37 32.91 -6.47 20.17
C SER A 37 33.99 -5.40 20.28
N PHE A 38 34.70 -5.14 19.18
CA PHE A 38 35.66 -4.05 19.11
C PHE A 38 35.00 -2.78 18.55
N HIS A 39 34.81 -1.78 19.41
CA HIS A 39 34.77 -0.38 19.01
C HIS A 39 36.16 0.22 19.22
N SER A 40 36.84 0.56 18.13
CA SER A 40 38.07 1.37 18.16
C SER A 40 37.70 2.84 17.96
N ALA A 41 38.13 3.68 18.91
CA ALA A 41 37.99 5.12 18.87
C ALA A 41 38.94 5.72 17.83
N PHE A 42 38.40 6.45 16.86
CA PHE A 42 39.20 7.35 16.03
C PHE A 42 38.58 8.75 16.03
N LYS A 43 39.11 9.63 16.88
CA LYS A 43 38.96 11.08 16.72
C LYS A 43 39.57 11.46 15.37
N ARG A 44 38.75 11.82 14.38
CA ARG A 44 39.16 12.54 13.17
C ARG A 44 38.14 13.63 12.83
N GLN A 45 38.48 14.84 13.24
CA GLN A 45 38.28 16.11 12.53
C GLN A 45 37.08 16.16 11.55
N LEU A 46 35.96 16.72 12.02
CA LEU A 46 34.86 17.19 11.17
C LEU A 46 35.38 18.27 10.20
N LYS A 47 35.63 17.89 8.94
CA LYS A 47 35.68 18.85 7.83
C LYS A 47 34.31 18.86 7.17
N SER A 48 33.62 20.00 7.31
CA SER A 48 32.45 20.36 6.50
C SER A 48 32.77 20.14 5.03
N LYS A 49 32.03 19.23 4.37
CA LYS A 49 32.15 18.99 2.93
C LYS A 49 31.12 19.87 2.23
N ARG A 50 31.53 21.10 1.89
CA ARG A 50 30.78 21.97 0.97
C ARG A 50 30.53 21.19 -0.33
N ALA A 51 29.28 21.07 -0.75
CA ALA A 51 28.92 20.47 -2.03
C ALA A 51 29.55 21.29 -3.16
N LYS A 52 30.49 20.68 -3.90
CA LYS A 52 30.94 21.18 -5.20
C LYS A 52 29.92 20.72 -6.24
N LEU A 53 29.19 21.66 -6.82
CA LEU A 53 28.49 21.46 -8.08
C LEU A 53 29.55 21.26 -9.16
N ASN A 54 29.71 20.01 -9.59
CA ASN A 54 30.44 19.69 -10.81
C ASN A 54 29.38 19.31 -11.86
N SER A 55 29.07 20.23 -12.77
CA SER A 55 28.36 19.90 -14.00
C SER A 55 29.35 19.22 -14.95
N SER A 56 29.17 17.92 -15.18
CA SER A 56 29.86 17.17 -16.24
C SER A 56 28.83 16.54 -17.18
N PRO A 57 29.16 16.38 -18.47
CA PRO A 57 28.19 16.35 -19.56
C PRO A 57 27.45 15.02 -19.68
N ALA A 58 26.29 15.10 -20.34
CA ALA A 58 25.32 14.04 -20.59
C ALA A 58 25.96 12.69 -20.98
N GLY A 59 25.82 11.71 -20.07
CA GLY A 59 25.91 10.28 -20.38
C GLY A 59 24.53 9.72 -20.74
N PRO A 60 24.45 8.50 -21.31
CA PRO A 60 23.29 8.06 -22.08
C PRO A 60 22.10 7.71 -21.18
N ALA A 61 21.28 8.72 -20.88
CA ALA A 61 20.00 8.58 -20.20
C ALA A 61 18.90 7.93 -21.07
N MET A 62 19.22 7.52 -22.30
CA MET A 62 18.23 7.11 -23.30
C MET A 62 17.87 5.62 -23.30
N THR A 63 18.66 4.74 -22.67
CA THR A 63 18.43 3.29 -22.77
C THR A 63 17.30 2.80 -21.85
N VAL A 64 17.23 3.31 -20.62
CA VAL A 64 16.20 2.92 -19.62
C VAL A 64 14.81 3.42 -20.00
N ASP A 65 14.72 4.58 -20.66
CA ASP A 65 13.44 5.17 -21.05
C ASP A 65 12.85 4.50 -22.30
N GLN A 66 13.71 4.09 -23.23
CA GLN A 66 13.28 3.39 -24.45
C GLN A 66 12.76 1.98 -24.16
N GLU A 67 13.40 1.23 -23.26
CA GLU A 67 12.96 -0.10 -22.85
C GLU A 67 11.58 -0.05 -22.17
N ARG A 68 11.40 0.83 -21.16
CA ARG A 68 10.11 1.07 -20.51
C ARG A 68 9.04 1.47 -21.51
N MET A 69 9.35 2.36 -22.45
CA MET A 69 8.41 2.79 -23.48
C MET A 69 7.99 1.64 -24.42
N THR A 70 8.88 0.68 -24.71
CA THR A 70 8.50 -0.52 -25.48
C THR A 70 7.63 -1.50 -24.69
N GLU A 71 7.84 -1.63 -23.38
CA GLU A 71 6.98 -2.45 -22.52
C GLU A 71 5.57 -1.85 -22.41
N PHE A 72 5.46 -0.53 -22.23
CA PHE A 72 4.18 0.18 -22.27
C PHE A 72 3.46 -0.01 -23.62
N LYS A 73 4.17 0.10 -24.75
CA LYS A 73 3.59 -0.16 -26.08
C LYS A 73 3.12 -1.59 -26.29
N LYS A 74 3.79 -2.58 -25.68
CA LYS A 74 3.32 -3.98 -25.68
C LYS A 74 2.08 -4.13 -24.81
N LEU A 75 2.00 -3.40 -23.70
CA LEU A 75 0.87 -3.42 -22.78
C LEU A 75 -0.36 -2.74 -23.37
N GLU A 76 -0.18 -1.63 -24.10
CA GLU A 76 -1.23 -0.89 -24.80
C GLU A 76 -2.00 -1.80 -25.76
N LYS A 77 -1.30 -2.67 -26.51
CA LYS A 77 -1.91 -3.67 -27.39
C LYS A 77 -2.69 -4.78 -26.65
N LYS A 78 -2.56 -4.86 -25.33
CA LYS A 78 -3.21 -5.86 -24.46
C LYS A 78 -4.32 -5.24 -23.59
N LEU A 79 -4.56 -3.93 -23.70
CA LEU A 79 -5.62 -3.27 -22.93
C LEU A 79 -7.00 -3.72 -23.42
N SER A 80 -7.84 -4.08 -22.46
CA SER A 80 -9.22 -4.49 -22.69
C SER A 80 -10.17 -3.41 -22.19
N LEU A 81 -11.24 -3.17 -22.93
CA LEU A 81 -12.36 -2.35 -22.46
C LEU A 81 -13.14 -3.11 -21.39
N LEU A 82 -13.70 -2.39 -20.41
CA LEU A 82 -14.50 -2.95 -19.33
C LEU A 82 -15.69 -3.75 -19.86
N LYS A 83 -16.37 -3.27 -20.91
CA LYS A 83 -17.47 -4.00 -21.58
C LYS A 83 -17.07 -5.37 -22.11
N ASN A 84 -15.78 -5.58 -22.42
CA ASN A 84 -15.27 -6.84 -22.97
C ASN A 84 -14.72 -7.79 -21.88
N CYS A 85 -14.68 -7.36 -20.61
CA CYS A 85 -14.12 -8.14 -19.51
C CYS A 85 -15.14 -9.13 -18.92
N CYS A 86 -15.64 -10.05 -19.73
CA CYS A 86 -16.78 -10.92 -19.40
C CYS A 86 -16.45 -12.43 -19.32
N CYS A 87 -15.24 -12.87 -19.68
CA CYS A 87 -14.88 -14.28 -19.67
C CYS A 87 -14.32 -14.71 -18.30
N LYS A 88 -14.80 -15.85 -17.79
CA LYS A 88 -14.24 -16.49 -16.58
C LYS A 88 -12.81 -16.97 -16.88
N ASN A 89 -11.94 -16.91 -15.86
CA ASN A 89 -10.54 -17.36 -15.92
C ASN A 89 -9.64 -16.63 -16.95
N GLN A 90 -10.11 -15.53 -17.53
CA GLN A 90 -9.29 -14.65 -18.36
C GLN A 90 -8.76 -13.48 -17.53
N LYS A 91 -7.47 -13.19 -17.69
CA LYS A 91 -6.83 -12.02 -17.11
C LYS A 91 -6.90 -10.85 -18.09
N TYR A 92 -7.28 -9.70 -17.56
CA TYR A 92 -7.45 -8.47 -18.31
C TYR A 92 -6.52 -7.40 -17.76
N ASN A 93 -6.06 -6.53 -18.65
CA ASN A 93 -5.41 -5.28 -18.31
C ASN A 93 -6.34 -4.16 -18.74
N VAL A 94 -6.69 -3.24 -17.85
CA VAL A 94 -7.69 -2.20 -18.08
C VAL A 94 -7.12 -0.84 -17.70
N LEU A 95 -7.36 0.16 -18.54
CA LEU A 95 -7.05 1.55 -18.25
C LEU A 95 -8.37 2.24 -17.94
N VAL A 96 -8.51 2.77 -16.74
CA VAL A 96 -9.79 3.20 -16.19
C VAL A 96 -9.64 4.47 -15.36
N THR A 97 -10.71 5.25 -15.26
CA THR A 97 -10.84 6.35 -14.31
C THR A 97 -11.52 5.85 -13.04
N VAL A 98 -10.98 6.21 -11.87
CA VAL A 98 -11.58 5.89 -10.58
C VAL A 98 -12.76 6.81 -10.34
N LEU A 99 -13.95 6.24 -10.14
CA LEU A 99 -15.12 6.99 -9.71
C LEU A 99 -15.09 7.16 -8.19
N HIS A 100 -15.10 6.04 -7.46
CA HIS A 100 -15.17 6.08 -5.99
C HIS A 100 -14.41 4.89 -5.37
N PRO A 101 -13.43 5.14 -4.49
CA PRO A 101 -12.88 4.09 -3.63
C PRO A 101 -13.80 3.81 -2.43
N CYS A 102 -13.84 2.56 -1.97
CA CYS A 102 -14.53 2.16 -0.74
C CYS A 102 -13.53 1.88 0.40
N HIS A 103 -14.00 1.99 1.65
CA HIS A 103 -13.21 1.65 2.83
C HIS A 103 -12.78 0.16 2.84
N ILE A 104 -11.55 -0.08 3.30
CA ILE A 104 -11.04 -1.43 3.54
C ILE A 104 -11.83 -2.09 4.67
N LYS A 105 -12.19 -3.36 4.47
CA LYS A 105 -12.83 -4.23 5.46
C LYS A 105 -12.01 -5.49 5.63
N GLU A 106 -11.85 -5.97 6.87
CA GLU A 106 -11.31 -7.30 7.13
C GLU A 106 -12.42 -8.34 7.09
N ILE A 107 -12.28 -9.35 6.23
CA ILE A 107 -13.22 -10.47 6.18
C ILE A 107 -12.55 -11.75 6.70
N GLN A 108 -13.31 -12.54 7.47
CA GLN A 108 -12.83 -13.83 7.93
C GLN A 108 -13.14 -14.90 6.88
N LEU A 109 -12.10 -15.60 6.41
CA LEU A 109 -12.27 -16.71 5.48
C LEU A 109 -12.79 -17.95 6.22
N LYS A 110 -13.87 -18.54 5.71
CA LYS A 110 -14.52 -19.73 6.29
C LYS A 110 -13.82 -21.05 5.95
N THR A 111 -12.57 -21.01 5.50
CA THR A 111 -11.88 -22.17 4.92
C THR A 111 -11.31 -23.15 5.95
N ARG A 112 -11.19 -22.79 7.24
CA ARG A 112 -10.80 -23.75 8.28
C ARG A 112 -11.32 -23.37 9.69
N PRO A 113 -11.99 -24.28 10.43
CA PRO A 113 -12.63 -23.99 11.73
C PRO A 113 -11.71 -23.48 12.86
N LYS A 114 -10.38 -23.58 12.72
CA LYS A 114 -9.40 -23.26 13.79
C LYS A 114 -8.40 -22.18 13.43
N SER A 115 -8.53 -21.54 12.26
CA SER A 115 -7.67 -20.43 11.86
C SER A 115 -8.53 -19.21 11.55
N SER A 116 -8.42 -18.17 12.37
CA SER A 116 -9.03 -16.85 12.12
C SER A 116 -8.19 -16.08 11.09
N CYS A 117 -8.07 -16.61 9.87
CA CYS A 117 -7.43 -15.89 8.78
C CYS A 117 -8.38 -14.77 8.35
N LYS A 118 -8.05 -13.54 8.75
CA LYS A 118 -8.69 -12.33 8.27
C LYS A 118 -7.94 -11.81 7.07
N VAL A 119 -8.67 -11.40 6.04
CA VAL A 119 -8.11 -10.87 4.80
C VAL A 119 -8.71 -9.48 4.55
N PRO A 120 -7.88 -8.46 4.31
CA PRO A 120 -8.37 -7.16 3.92
C PRO A 120 -8.95 -7.22 2.51
N VAL A 121 -10.10 -6.58 2.32
CA VAL A 121 -10.81 -6.45 1.06
C VAL A 121 -11.27 -5.01 0.91
N ALA A 122 -11.12 -4.46 -0.28
CA ALA A 122 -11.69 -3.17 -0.66
C ALA A 122 -12.40 -3.30 -2.01
N THR A 123 -13.12 -2.25 -2.40
CA THR A 123 -13.71 -2.16 -3.74
C THR A 123 -13.47 -0.76 -4.27
N ILE A 124 -13.16 -0.65 -5.55
CA ILE A 124 -13.15 0.62 -6.27
C ILE A 124 -14.16 0.53 -7.40
N VAL A 125 -14.91 1.60 -7.62
CA VAL A 125 -15.78 1.74 -8.79
C VAL A 125 -14.97 2.49 -9.85
N VAL A 126 -14.92 1.93 -11.05
CA VAL A 126 -14.13 2.48 -12.15
C VAL A 126 -14.96 2.56 -13.43
N ILE A 127 -14.60 3.49 -14.30
CA ILE A 127 -15.21 3.69 -15.61
C ILE A 127 -14.12 3.77 -16.68
N ASP A 128 -14.41 3.36 -17.90
CA ASP A 128 -13.51 3.51 -19.05
C ASP A 128 -14.18 4.29 -20.19
N GLN A 129 -13.49 4.42 -21.33
CA GLN A 129 -14.00 5.09 -22.52
C GLN A 129 -15.20 4.41 -23.17
N SER A 130 -15.61 3.24 -22.69
CA SER A 130 -16.83 2.56 -23.14
C SER A 130 -18.06 2.93 -22.30
N GLU A 131 -17.93 3.92 -21.41
CA GLU A 131 -18.97 4.39 -20.47
C GLU A 131 -19.49 3.26 -19.57
N THR A 132 -18.73 2.17 -19.46
CA THR A 132 -19.10 1.02 -18.65
C THR A 132 -18.51 1.18 -17.27
N GLU A 133 -19.37 1.32 -16.27
CA GLU A 133 -18.95 1.26 -14.87
C GLU A 133 -18.76 -0.20 -14.44
N ARG A 134 -17.71 -0.44 -13.65
CA ARG A 134 -17.40 -1.76 -13.09
C ARG A 134 -16.88 -1.61 -11.68
N LYS A 135 -17.29 -2.50 -10.79
CA LYS A 135 -16.63 -2.67 -9.49
C LYS A 135 -15.42 -3.57 -9.64
N VAL A 136 -14.30 -3.16 -9.04
CA VAL A 136 -13.11 -3.97 -8.91
C VAL A 136 -12.90 -4.30 -7.43
N VAL A 137 -13.00 -5.58 -7.09
CA VAL A 137 -12.75 -6.10 -5.75
C VAL A 137 -11.26 -6.32 -5.57
N LEU A 138 -10.67 -5.66 -4.58
CA LEU A 138 -9.26 -5.70 -4.27
C LEU A 138 -9.03 -6.56 -3.04
N TRP A 139 -8.17 -7.57 -3.14
CA TRP A 139 -7.92 -8.58 -2.12
C TRP A 139 -6.51 -8.50 -1.54
N HIS A 140 -6.34 -8.87 -0.28
CA HIS A 140 -5.04 -8.90 0.39
C HIS A 140 -4.32 -7.56 0.28
N GLY A 141 -3.04 -7.55 -0.11
CA GLY A 141 -2.25 -6.32 -0.29
C GLY A 141 -2.89 -5.33 -1.27
N ALA A 142 -3.61 -5.80 -2.30
CA ALA A 142 -4.27 -4.93 -3.26
C ALA A 142 -5.38 -4.08 -2.63
N ALA A 143 -6.00 -4.53 -1.53
CA ALA A 143 -7.03 -3.76 -0.83
C ALA A 143 -6.52 -2.37 -0.41
N PHE A 144 -5.24 -2.27 -0.07
CA PHE A 144 -4.62 -1.01 0.36
C PHE A 144 -4.43 0.01 -0.77
N TRP A 145 -4.53 -0.39 -2.04
CA TRP A 145 -4.53 0.58 -3.15
C TRP A 145 -5.74 1.52 -3.10
N SER A 146 -6.85 1.12 -2.45
CA SER A 146 -7.99 2.01 -2.22
C SER A 146 -7.65 3.25 -1.38
N LEU A 147 -6.54 3.23 -0.64
CA LEU A 147 -6.07 4.38 0.16
C LEU A 147 -5.20 5.35 -0.67
N THR A 148 -4.76 4.94 -1.86
CA THR A 148 -3.80 5.69 -2.68
C THR A 148 -4.40 6.16 -4.00
N VAL A 149 -5.70 5.95 -4.20
CA VAL A 149 -6.43 6.41 -5.39
C VAL A 149 -7.59 7.28 -4.97
N PHE A 150 -7.86 8.32 -5.75
CA PHE A 150 -8.94 9.28 -5.51
C PHE A 150 -9.92 9.29 -6.69
N PRO A 151 -11.17 9.75 -6.47
CA PRO A 151 -12.09 10.06 -7.55
C PRO A 151 -11.44 10.97 -8.60
N GLY A 152 -11.45 10.54 -9.86
CA GLY A 152 -10.84 11.24 -10.99
C GLY A 152 -9.50 10.66 -11.45
N ASP A 153 -8.80 9.89 -10.61
CA ASP A 153 -7.49 9.32 -10.96
C ASP A 153 -7.62 8.35 -12.14
N VAL A 154 -6.71 8.46 -13.11
CA VAL A 154 -6.55 7.49 -14.19
C VAL A 154 -5.59 6.40 -13.73
N VAL A 155 -6.06 5.15 -13.71
CA VAL A 155 -5.28 4.01 -13.23
C VAL A 155 -5.23 2.89 -14.28
N LEU A 156 -4.06 2.27 -14.38
CA LEU A 156 -3.86 1.03 -15.11
C LEU A 156 -3.89 -0.14 -14.11
N LEU A 157 -4.87 -1.03 -14.29
CA LEU A 157 -5.01 -2.27 -13.52
C LEU A 157 -4.62 -3.45 -14.39
N THR A 158 -3.69 -4.27 -13.91
CA THR A 158 -3.24 -5.46 -14.63
C THR A 158 -3.71 -6.76 -14.00
N ASP A 159 -3.80 -7.80 -14.82
CA ASP A 159 -4.12 -9.17 -14.42
C ASP A 159 -5.38 -9.30 -13.53
N VAL A 160 -6.38 -8.45 -13.76
CA VAL A 160 -7.69 -8.54 -13.09
C VAL A 160 -8.53 -9.60 -13.79
N MET A 161 -9.39 -10.30 -13.04
CA MET A 161 -10.25 -11.35 -13.61
C MET A 161 -11.72 -11.03 -13.39
N MET A 162 -12.56 -11.51 -14.30
CA MET A 162 -14.01 -11.44 -14.12
C MET A 162 -14.45 -12.27 -12.92
N TYR A 163 -15.30 -11.68 -12.08
CA TYR A 163 -16.00 -12.34 -11.00
C TYR A 163 -17.49 -12.02 -11.08
N GLU A 164 -18.33 -13.04 -10.97
CA GLU A 164 -19.78 -12.89 -10.97
C GLU A 164 -20.29 -12.91 -9.52
N ASN A 165 -20.89 -11.80 -9.08
CA ASN A 165 -21.52 -11.74 -7.78
C ASN A 165 -22.91 -12.39 -7.85
N LEU A 166 -22.98 -13.65 -7.45
CA LEU A 166 -24.20 -14.46 -7.49
C LEU A 166 -25.37 -13.89 -6.67
N TRP A 167 -25.10 -13.03 -5.68
CA TRP A 167 -26.15 -12.43 -4.85
C TRP A 167 -26.92 -11.32 -5.57
N TYR A 168 -26.21 -10.57 -6.42
CA TYR A 168 -26.77 -9.41 -7.11
C TYR A 168 -26.84 -9.59 -8.63
N GLY A 169 -26.33 -10.71 -9.17
CA GLY A 169 -26.21 -10.93 -10.62
C GLY A 169 -25.27 -9.95 -11.31
N GLU A 170 -24.40 -9.26 -10.56
CA GLU A 170 -23.51 -8.22 -11.07
C GLU A 170 -22.17 -8.82 -11.50
N ILE A 171 -21.69 -8.44 -12.69
CA ILE A 171 -20.36 -8.80 -13.14
C ILE A 171 -19.35 -7.76 -12.66
N MET A 172 -18.39 -8.21 -11.86
CA MET A 172 -17.32 -7.44 -11.28
C MET A 172 -15.96 -7.88 -11.85
N LEU A 173 -14.92 -7.13 -11.50
CA LEU A 173 -13.54 -7.56 -11.63
C LEU A 173 -12.96 -7.84 -10.24
N GLN A 174 -11.95 -8.70 -10.17
CA GLN A 174 -11.20 -8.94 -8.94
C GLN A 174 -9.71 -8.91 -9.20
N SER A 175 -8.95 -8.35 -8.26
CA SER A 175 -7.49 -8.43 -8.24
C SER A 175 -7.04 -9.88 -8.06
N THR A 176 -5.92 -10.23 -8.68
CA THR A 176 -5.21 -11.49 -8.44
C THR A 176 -3.89 -11.25 -7.72
N PHE A 177 -3.17 -12.31 -7.37
CA PHE A 177 -1.85 -12.20 -6.74
C PHE A 177 -0.80 -11.56 -7.67
N THR A 178 -1.04 -11.55 -8.99
CA THR A 178 -0.15 -10.91 -9.96
C THR A 178 -0.65 -9.54 -10.42
N SER A 179 -1.79 -9.07 -9.88
CA SER A 179 -2.30 -7.75 -10.23
C SER A 179 -1.35 -6.66 -9.77
N GLN A 180 -1.28 -5.62 -10.59
CA GLN A 180 -0.60 -4.37 -10.26
C GLN A 180 -1.56 -3.21 -10.53
N LEU A 181 -1.39 -2.14 -9.78
CA LEU A 181 -2.04 -0.87 -10.01
C LEU A 181 -0.97 0.19 -10.24
N LEU A 182 -1.07 0.89 -11.35
CA LEU A 182 -0.27 2.08 -11.66
C LEU A 182 -1.21 3.28 -11.72
N ASN A 183 -1.03 4.24 -10.82
CA ASN A 183 -1.74 5.51 -10.84
C ASN A 183 -1.01 6.48 -11.78
N LEU A 184 -1.74 7.03 -12.76
CA LEU A 184 -1.25 7.91 -13.81
C LEU A 184 -1.63 9.38 -13.60
N GLY A 185 -2.38 9.69 -12.53
CA GLY A 185 -2.79 11.05 -12.16
C GLY A 185 -4.25 11.35 -12.45
#